data_AF-A0A3S2CNB2-F1
#
_entry.id   AF-A0A3S2CNB2-F1
#
_cell.length_a   1.000
_cell.length_b   1.000
_cell.length_c   1.000
_cell.angle_alpha   90.00
_cell.angle_beta   90.00
_cell.angle_gamma   90.00
#
_symmetry.space_group_name_H-M   'P 1'
#
loop_
_entity.id
_entity.type
_entity.pdbx_description
1 polymer ?
#
loop_
_entity_poly.entity_id
_entity_poly.type
_entity_poly.pdbx_seq_one_letter_code
_entity_poly.pdbx_strand_id
1 'polypeptide(L)' 'MIGHPFDGLPSRTEVVVIGGGIVGAIAALEFAERGIPVVLFEKGRFGG' A
#
# COMPACT_ATOMS: atom_id res chain seq x y z
N MET A 1 -21.78 -12.85 7.09
CA MET A 1 -21.12 -11.55 6.95
C MET A 1 -20.00 -11.73 5.96
N ILE A 2 -20.11 -11.12 4.78
CA ILE A 2 -19.01 -11.11 3.81
C ILE A 2 -18.07 -10.00 4.27
N GLY A 3 -16.86 -10.34 4.70
CA GLY A 3 -15.84 -9.35 5.06
C GLY A 3 -15.64 -8.37 3.91
N HIS A 4 -15.46 -7.11 4.24
CA HIS A 4 -15.20 -6.09 3.23
C HIS A 4 -13.70 -6.16 2.88
N PRO A 5 -13.31 -5.93 1.62
CA PRO A 5 -11.90 -6.02 1.17
C PRO A 5 -10.97 -4.99 1.84
N PHE A 6 -11.51 -4.16 2.73
CA PHE A 6 -10.86 -3.09 3.45
C PHE A 6 -10.88 -3.30 4.98
N ASP A 7 -11.34 -4.47 5.45
CA ASP A 7 -11.24 -4.84 6.87
C ASP A 7 -9.75 -4.92 7.26
N GLY A 8 -9.36 -4.18 8.31
CA GLY A 8 -7.98 -4.14 8.80
C GLY A 8 -7.08 -3.06 8.16
N LEU A 9 -7.62 -2.17 7.32
CA LEU A 9 -6.88 -0.98 6.92
C LEU A 9 -6.62 -0.07 8.13
N PRO A 10 -5.46 0.61 8.20
CA PRO A 10 -5.22 1.64 9.20
C PRO A 10 -6.20 2.80 9.00
N SER A 11 -6.67 3.41 10.10
CA SER A 11 -7.60 4.55 10.06
C SER A 11 -6.97 5.82 9.48
N ARG A 12 -5.64 5.88 9.44
CA ARG A 12 -4.86 6.99 8.87
C ARG A 12 -3.51 6.48 8.38
N THR A 13 -2.98 7.12 7.34
CA THR A 13 -1.61 6.98 6.85
C THR A 13 -1.12 8.36 6.39
N GLU A 14 0.19 8.54 6.26
CA GLU A 14 0.76 9.79 5.73
C GLU A 14 0.90 9.72 4.20
N VAL A 15 1.18 8.52 3.67
CA VAL A 15 1.32 8.29 2.22
C VAL A 15 0.43 7.13 1.78
N VAL A 16 -0.18 7.28 0.60
CA VAL A 16 -0.81 6.19 -0.15
C VAL A 16 -0.13 6.07 -1.51
N VAL A 17 0.34 4.88 -1.83
CA VAL A 17 0.88 4.54 -3.16
C VAL A 17 -0.15 3.70 -3.90
N ILE A 18 -0.51 4.10 -5.12
CA ILE A 18 -1.47 3.39 -5.96
C ILE A 18 -0.73 2.78 -7.16
N GLY A 19 -0.73 1.45 -7.25
CA GLY A 19 -0.01 0.65 -8.24
C GLY A 19 1.20 -0.07 -7.63
N GLY A 20 1.17 -1.40 -7.64
CA GLY A 20 2.17 -2.30 -7.07
C GLY A 20 3.20 -2.82 -8.08
N GLY A 21 3.36 -2.16 -9.22
CA GLY A 21 4.50 -2.38 -10.13
C GLY A 21 5.82 -1.94 -9.50
N ILE A 22 6.95 -2.17 -10.19
CA ILE A 22 8.29 -1.93 -9.65
C ILE A 22 8.46 -0.53 -9.03
N VAL A 23 7.99 0.51 -9.72
CA VAL A 23 8.11 1.90 -9.25
C VAL A 23 7.32 2.13 -7.96
N GLY A 24 6.08 1.65 -7.90
CA GLY A 24 5.25 1.83 -6.72
C GLY A 24 5.71 1.00 -5.53
N ALA A 25 6.20 -0.22 -5.76
CA ALA A 25 6.78 -1.06 -4.72
C ALA A 25 8.05 -0.43 -4.13
N ILE A 26 8.96 0.06 -4.98
CA ILE A 26 10.18 0.76 -4.54
C ILE A 26 9.82 2.05 -3.79
N ALA A 27 8.86 2.85 -4.28
CA ALA A 27 8.42 4.06 -3.58
C ALA A 27 7.85 3.74 -2.19
N ALA A 28 7.00 2.72 -2.07
CA ALA A 28 6.45 2.30 -0.79
C ALA A 28 7.53 1.79 0.17
N LEU A 29 8.51 1.02 -0.32
CA LEU A 29 9.64 0.55 0.47
C LEU A 29 10.47 1.71 1.01
N GLU A 30 10.80 2.70 0.16
CA GLU A 30 11.56 3.88 0.56
C GLU A 30 10.86 4.68 1.68
N PHE A 31 9.54 4.82 1.64
CA PHE A 31 8.79 5.45 2.73
C PHE A 31 8.84 4.60 4.01
N ALA A 32 8.62 3.29 3.88
CA ALA A 32 8.62 2.38 5.03
C ALA A 32 9.98 2.33 5.73
N GLU A 33 11.09 2.28 4.99
CA GLU A 33 12.46 2.27 5.54
C GLU A 33 12.82 3.57 6.26
N ARG A 34 12.19 4.70 5.88
CA ARG A 34 12.32 5.99 6.56
C ARG A 34 11.38 6.14 7.76
N GLY A 35 10.60 5.10 8.07
CA GLY A 35 9.60 5.14 9.15
C GLY A 35 8.38 6.00 8.84
N ILE A 36 8.13 6.31 7.57
CA ILE A 36 6.96 7.08 7.14
C ILE A 36 5.79 6.10 6.92
N PRO A 37 4.66 6.26 7.64
CA PRO A 37 3.49 5.41 7.44
C PRO A 37 2.99 5.48 6.00
N VAL A 38 2.94 4.32 5.34
CA VAL A 38 2.55 4.18 3.94
C VAL A 38 1.64 2.97 3.75
N VAL A 39 0.63 3.14 2.89
CA VAL A 39 -0.24 2.05 2.41
C VAL A 39 -0.07 1.92 0.90
N LEU A 40 0.21 0.71 0.42
CA LEU A 40 0.31 0.39 -1.00
C LEU A 40 -0.95 -0.35 -1.46
N PHE A 41 -1.63 0.17 -2.48
CA PHE A 41 -2.76 -0.48 -3.12
C PHE A 41 -2.39 -1.02 -4.50
N GLU A 42 -2.69 -2.28 -4.74
CA GLU A 42 -2.64 -2.92 -6.06
C GLU A 42 -3.97 -3.63 -6.31
N LYS A 43 -4.54 -3.48 -7.51
CA LYS A 43 -5.82 -4.09 -7.88
C LYS A 43 -5.64 -5.58 -8.18
N GLY A 44 -4.50 -5.96 -8.73
CA GLY A 44 -4.19 -7.29 -9.23
C GLY A 44 -2.99 -7.92 -8.54
N ARG A 45 -2.05 -8.42 -9.35
CA ARG A 45 -0.85 -9.09 -8.87
C ARG A 45 0.24 -8.06 -8.59
N PHE A 46 0.99 -8.25 -7.50
CA PHE A 46 2.21 -7.48 -7.28
C PHE A 46 3.18 -7.63 -8.45
N GLY A 47 3.76 -6.51 -8.90
CA GLY A 47 4.65 -6.44 -10.05
C GLY A 47 3.98 -6.11 -11.38
N GLY A 48 2.64 -6.11 -11.45
CA GLY A 48 1.85 -5.97 -12.68
C GLY A 48 1.16 -7.26 -13.08
#